data_AF-A0A948SQ75-F1
#
_entry.id   AF-A0A948SQ75-F1
#
_cell.length_a   1.000
_cell.length_b   1.000
_cell.length_c   1.000
_cell.angle_alpha   90.00
_cell.angle_beta   90.00
_cell.angle_gamma   90.00
#
_symmetry.space_group_name_H-M   'P 1'
#
loop_
_entity.id
_entity.type
_entity.pdbx_description
1 polymer ?
#
loop_
_entity_poly.entity_id
_entity_poly.type
_entity_poly.pdbx_seq_one_letter_code
_entity_poly.pdbx_strand_id
1 'polypeptide(L)'
;MNATLFYAAAALGAVVLYLMMEQRPAAFRAALTVSGLAAVGLMLNAVARSAPAPEGLPSPGPVFWIHVLLAFVAVAGAARMVTHPRPVYAALYFVLVILAVAVNFLLLEAEFMAFALLIVYAGAILITYLFVLMLAQQSGDHATRGEESAWYDRTPREPVAALLLAFVVLAATSDALFGRDRGTEWEASPAMTSRANTRAWQRLDDMPGLLLAQAKEVGAAADDPSAKDAWNNAQLGVGPGGKRLEIAPGGERATAWVRVEDTVKPVELGGDHAPVNSQALGHALVAEFPVSLELAGVILLMALFGAVVLARRQMEMAEDERRAAAGLPRIGDELQAGRGGAA
;
A
#
# COMPACT_ATOMS: atom_id res chain seq x y z
N MET A 1 -4.92 4.11 26.39
CA MET A 1 -5.30 5.28 25.55
C MET A 1 -6.31 6.19 26.25
N ASN A 2 -6.02 7.44 26.63
CA ASN A 2 -7.07 8.30 27.22
C ASN A 2 -8.18 8.58 26.18
N ALA A 3 -9.28 7.83 26.24
CA ALA A 3 -10.28 7.78 25.18
C ALA A 3 -10.96 9.14 24.98
N THR A 4 -11.17 9.87 26.08
CA THR A 4 -11.76 11.22 26.05
C THR A 4 -10.86 12.20 25.30
N LEU A 5 -9.54 12.16 25.50
CA LEU A 5 -8.59 13.01 24.79
C LEU A 5 -8.56 12.69 23.29
N PHE A 6 -8.57 11.41 22.93
CA PHE A 6 -8.59 10.98 21.53
C PHE A 6 -9.87 11.45 20.83
N TYR A 7 -11.05 11.18 21.41
CA TYR A 7 -12.33 11.59 20.82
C TYR A 7 -12.48 13.11 20.75
N ALA A 8 -11.97 13.85 21.74
CA ALA A 8 -11.94 15.31 21.70
C ALA A 8 -11.05 15.84 20.57
N ALA A 9 -9.85 15.26 20.38
CA ALA A 9 -8.96 15.62 19.28
C ALA A 9 -9.58 15.29 17.90
N ALA A 10 -10.23 14.14 17.76
CA ALA A 10 -10.93 13.73 16.55
C ALA A 10 -12.11 14.67 16.23
N ALA A 11 -12.92 15.03 17.23
CA ALA A 11 -14.02 15.97 17.07
C ALA A 11 -13.52 17.37 16.66
N LEU A 12 -12.43 17.84 17.28
CA LEU A 12 -11.78 19.10 16.90
C LEU A 12 -11.27 19.04 15.46
N GLY A 13 -10.61 17.95 15.05
CA GLY A 13 -10.15 17.74 13.68
C GLY A 13 -11.29 17.79 12.66
N ALA A 14 -12.43 17.17 12.96
CA ALA A 14 -13.62 17.21 12.11
C ALA A 14 -14.18 18.63 11.96
N VAL A 15 -14.25 19.39 13.06
CA VAL A 15 -14.68 20.80 13.04
C VAL A 15 -13.71 21.67 12.24
N VAL A 16 -12.41 21.45 12.37
CA VAL A 16 -11.42 22.21 11.58
C VAL A 16 -11.56 21.92 10.08
N LEU A 17 -11.72 20.64 9.70
CA LEU A 17 -11.94 20.27 8.30
C LEU A 17 -13.22 20.90 7.74
N TYR A 18 -14.31 20.93 8.53
CA TYR A 18 -15.55 21.62 8.16
C TYR A 18 -15.29 23.08 7.80
N LEU A 19 -14.62 23.80 8.70
CA LEU A 19 -14.37 25.23 8.54
C LEU A 19 -13.39 25.52 7.41
N MET A 20 -12.50 24.57 7.07
CA MET A 20 -11.57 24.69 5.94
C MET A 20 -12.26 24.54 4.58
N MET A 21 -13.39 23.84 4.51
CA MET A 21 -14.15 23.68 3.26
C MET A 21 -14.93 24.94 2.87
N GLU A 22 -15.19 25.83 3.82
CA GLU A 22 -15.89 27.10 3.56
C GLU A 22 -14.93 28.19 3.06
N GLN A 23 -15.39 29.06 2.15
CA GLN A 23 -14.56 30.11 1.56
C GLN A 23 -14.28 31.24 2.58
N ARG A 24 -13.25 31.06 3.41
CA ARG A 24 -12.84 32.01 4.46
C ARG A 24 -11.56 32.79 4.07
N PRO A 25 -11.34 33.99 4.64
CA PRO A 25 -10.15 34.79 4.37
C PRO A 25 -8.84 34.04 4.66
N ALA A 26 -7.75 34.39 3.96
CA ALA A 26 -6.49 33.66 3.98
C ALA A 26 -5.89 33.48 5.40
N ALA A 27 -5.97 34.52 6.24
CA ALA A 27 -5.51 34.45 7.63
C ALA A 27 -6.30 33.43 8.47
N PHE A 28 -7.62 33.34 8.26
CA PHE A 28 -8.46 32.36 8.94
C PHE A 28 -8.15 30.93 8.48
N ARG A 29 -7.91 30.72 7.18
CA ARG A 29 -7.46 29.42 6.66
C ARG A 29 -6.10 29.00 7.21
N ALA A 30 -5.16 29.94 7.37
CA ALA A 30 -3.88 29.65 8.01
C ALA A 30 -4.07 29.23 9.48
N ALA A 31 -4.88 29.96 10.25
CA ALA A 31 -5.20 29.58 11.63
C ALA A 31 -5.86 28.19 11.70
N LEU A 32 -6.80 27.88 10.80
CA LEU A 32 -7.43 26.57 10.70
C LEU A 32 -6.41 25.48 10.39
N THR A 33 -5.51 25.66 9.42
CA THR A 33 -4.47 24.67 9.12
C THR A 33 -3.58 24.37 10.32
N VAL A 34 -3.20 25.40 11.10
CA VAL A 34 -2.42 25.22 12.33
C VAL A 34 -3.22 24.45 13.37
N SER A 35 -4.49 24.78 13.57
CA SER A 35 -5.37 24.06 14.51
C SER A 35 -5.61 22.60 14.10
N GLY A 36 -5.71 22.32 12.80
CA GLY A 36 -5.90 20.97 12.27
C GLY A 36 -4.65 20.12 12.42
N LEU A 37 -3.48 20.69 12.13
CA LEU A 37 -2.19 20.05 12.40
C LEU A 37 -2.03 19.76 13.90
N ALA A 38 -2.40 20.70 14.77
CA ALA A 38 -2.39 20.47 16.21
C ALA A 38 -3.33 19.34 16.63
N ALA A 39 -4.54 19.26 16.05
CA ALA A 39 -5.50 18.19 16.31
C ALA A 39 -4.94 16.81 15.94
N VAL A 40 -4.36 16.68 14.74
CA VAL A 40 -3.72 15.44 14.26
C VAL A 40 -2.54 15.08 15.16
N GLY A 41 -1.70 16.05 15.53
CA GLY A 41 -0.57 15.84 16.43
C GLY A 41 -1.01 15.36 17.81
N LEU A 42 -2.08 15.94 18.37
CA LEU A 42 -2.67 15.50 19.64
C LEU A 42 -3.25 14.08 19.54
N MET A 43 -3.94 13.76 18.45
CA MET A 43 -4.50 12.43 18.21
C MET A 43 -3.40 11.37 18.13
N LEU A 44 -2.34 11.64 17.37
CA LEU A 44 -1.19 10.74 17.25
C LEU A 44 -0.41 10.62 18.56
N ASN A 45 -0.23 11.70 19.31
CA ASN A 45 0.37 11.65 20.64
C ASN A 45 -0.49 10.83 21.62
N ALA A 46 -1.83 10.91 21.53
CA ALA A 46 -2.72 10.10 22.36
C ALA A 46 -2.59 8.59 22.05
N VAL A 47 -2.43 8.24 20.76
CA VAL A 47 -2.17 6.86 20.32
C VAL A 47 -0.76 6.41 20.70
N ALA A 48 0.25 7.27 20.52
CA ALA A 48 1.64 6.95 20.84
C ALA A 48 1.83 6.64 22.34
N ARG A 49 1.14 7.36 23.22
CA ARG A 49 1.14 7.09 24.68
C ARG A 49 0.42 5.81 25.08
N SER A 50 -0.35 5.20 24.19
CA SER A 50 -0.90 3.85 24.42
C SER A 50 -0.04 2.73 23.88
N ALA A 51 1.01 3.03 23.11
CA ALA A 51 1.94 2.00 22.69
C ALA A 51 2.75 1.51 23.90
N PRO A 52 2.80 0.19 24.16
CA PRO A 52 3.67 -0.36 25.19
C PRO A 52 5.14 -0.04 24.84
N ALA A 53 5.93 0.33 25.85
CA ALA A 53 7.36 0.47 25.66
C ALA A 53 7.96 -0.94 25.47
N PRO A 54 8.91 -1.14 24.54
CA PRO A 54 9.62 -2.42 24.43
C PRO A 54 10.26 -2.81 25.76
N GLU A 55 10.27 -4.12 26.07
CA GLU A 55 10.87 -4.64 27.30
C GLU A 55 12.31 -4.12 27.51
N GLY A 56 12.58 -3.58 28.69
CA GLY A 56 13.91 -3.10 29.07
C GLY A 56 14.27 -1.67 28.64
N LEU A 57 13.39 -0.94 27.94
CA LEU A 57 13.63 0.45 27.54
C LEU A 57 12.71 1.44 28.29
N PRO A 58 13.25 2.57 28.81
CA PRO A 58 12.46 3.58 29.51
C PRO A 58 11.55 4.39 28.57
N SER A 59 11.79 4.36 27.26
CA SER A 59 10.99 5.05 26.24
C SER A 59 11.04 4.31 24.90
N PRO A 60 10.03 4.50 24.02
CA PRO A 60 10.07 3.98 22.66
C PRO A 60 11.31 4.49 21.90
N GLY A 61 11.97 3.60 21.16
CA GLY A 61 13.19 3.91 20.41
C GLY A 61 12.98 4.90 19.24
N PRO A 62 14.06 5.34 18.56
CA PRO A 62 13.98 6.35 17.49
C PRO A 62 13.11 5.91 16.31
N VAL A 63 13.10 4.62 15.97
CA VAL A 63 12.28 4.04 14.88
C VAL A 63 10.78 4.28 15.11
N PHE A 64 10.32 4.18 16.36
CA PHE A 64 8.93 4.46 16.72
C PHE A 64 8.55 5.91 16.43
N TRP A 65 9.40 6.86 16.79
CA TRP A 65 9.14 8.28 16.55
C TRP A 65 9.17 8.65 15.06
N ILE A 66 10.01 7.99 14.27
CA ILE A 66 9.99 8.11 12.80
C ILE A 66 8.64 7.63 12.25
N HIS A 67 8.12 6.50 12.73
CA HIS A 67 6.79 6.00 12.33
C HIS A 67 5.68 7.00 12.66
N VAL A 68 5.69 7.56 13.88
CA VAL A 68 4.70 8.59 14.30
C VAL A 68 4.79 9.85 13.44
N LEU A 69 6.00 10.30 13.09
CA LEU A 69 6.20 11.44 12.21
C LEU A 69 5.65 11.19 10.80
N LEU A 70 5.92 10.02 10.22
CA LEU A 70 5.41 9.65 8.90
C LEU A 70 3.88 9.51 8.91
N ALA A 71 3.30 8.94 9.96
CA ALA A 71 1.85 8.90 10.15
C ALA A 71 1.24 10.31 10.22
N PHE A 72 1.91 11.25 10.91
CA PHE A 72 1.50 12.65 10.93
C PHE A 72 1.52 13.28 9.54
N VAL A 73 2.61 13.09 8.79
CA VAL A 73 2.74 13.60 7.42
C VAL A 73 1.67 13.00 6.49
N ALA A 74 1.38 11.71 6.62
CA ALA A 74 0.34 11.05 5.84
C ALA A 74 -1.06 11.61 6.12
N VAL A 75 -1.43 11.77 7.39
CA VAL A 75 -2.77 12.30 7.77
C VAL A 75 -2.89 13.77 7.39
N ALA A 76 -1.86 14.58 7.64
CA ALA A 76 -1.82 15.98 7.23
C ALA A 76 -1.88 16.14 5.70
N GLY A 77 -1.16 15.29 4.97
CA GLY A 77 -1.20 15.22 3.50
C GLY A 77 -2.59 14.87 2.98
N ALA A 78 -3.26 13.89 3.57
CA ALA A 78 -4.61 13.50 3.19
C ALA A 78 -5.63 14.61 3.46
N ALA A 79 -5.55 15.26 4.63
CA ALA A 79 -6.37 16.43 4.94
C ALA A 79 -6.13 17.57 3.93
N ARG A 80 -4.88 17.78 3.53
CA ARG A 80 -4.54 18.84 2.57
C ARG A 80 -4.93 18.50 1.14
N MET A 81 -4.86 17.23 0.73
CA MET A 81 -5.34 16.72 -0.55
C MET A 81 -6.81 17.07 -0.74
N VAL A 82 -7.66 16.78 0.25
CA VAL A 82 -9.12 17.01 0.16
C VAL A 82 -9.47 18.50 0.21
N THR A 83 -8.72 19.31 0.95
CA THR A 83 -9.01 20.74 1.14
C THR A 83 -8.38 21.66 0.11
N HIS A 84 -7.50 21.17 -0.77
CA HIS A 84 -6.83 22.06 -1.73
C HIS A 84 -7.73 22.38 -2.94
N PRO A 85 -7.99 23.66 -3.25
CA PRO A 85 -8.89 24.04 -4.35
C PRO A 85 -8.34 23.79 -5.76
N ARG A 86 -7.08 23.35 -5.89
CA ARG A 86 -6.42 23.21 -7.18
C ARG A 86 -6.06 21.73 -7.37
N PRO A 87 -6.63 21.04 -8.39
CA PRO A 87 -6.48 19.59 -8.55
C PRO A 87 -5.03 19.09 -8.62
N VAL A 88 -4.17 19.83 -9.35
CA VAL A 88 -2.74 19.48 -9.47
C VAL A 88 -2.06 19.43 -8.09
N TYR A 89 -2.29 20.44 -7.25
CA TYR A 89 -1.72 20.47 -5.91
C TYR A 89 -2.35 19.39 -5.02
N ALA A 90 -3.66 19.17 -5.09
CA ALA A 90 -4.33 18.10 -4.36
C ALA A 90 -3.69 16.73 -4.63
N ALA A 91 -3.40 16.44 -5.90
CA ALA A 91 -2.76 15.19 -6.29
C ALA A 91 -1.28 15.11 -5.87
N LEU A 92 -0.54 16.23 -5.82
CA LEU A 92 0.81 16.24 -5.20
C LEU A 92 0.77 15.90 -3.70
N TYR A 93 -0.24 16.39 -2.97
CA TYR A 93 -0.45 15.97 -1.57
C TYR A 93 -0.79 14.48 -1.47
N PHE A 94 -1.55 13.93 -2.43
CA PHE A 94 -1.80 12.50 -2.45
C PHE A 94 -0.52 11.67 -2.66
N VAL A 95 0.37 12.11 -3.58
CA VAL A 95 1.70 11.50 -3.74
C VAL A 95 2.50 11.53 -2.43
N LEU A 96 2.46 12.64 -1.69
CA LEU A 96 3.09 12.74 -0.37
C LEU A 96 2.54 11.71 0.63
N VAL A 97 1.21 11.50 0.64
CA VAL A 97 0.59 10.45 1.49
C VAL A 97 1.13 9.08 1.11
N ILE A 98 1.17 8.75 -0.19
CA ILE A 98 1.65 7.45 -0.65
C ILE A 98 3.11 7.22 -0.27
N LEU A 99 3.96 8.25 -0.42
CA LEU A 99 5.37 8.18 0.01
C LEU A 99 5.49 7.93 1.52
N ALA A 100 4.73 8.66 2.34
CA ALA A 100 4.76 8.50 3.79
C ALA A 100 4.29 7.10 4.23
N VAL A 101 3.25 6.56 3.58
CA VAL A 101 2.76 5.19 3.84
C VAL A 101 3.75 4.13 3.36
N ALA A 102 4.40 4.32 2.21
CA ALA A 102 5.42 3.40 1.71
C ALA A 102 6.61 3.29 2.68
N VAL A 103 7.10 4.42 3.21
CA VAL A 103 8.17 4.39 4.22
C VAL A 103 7.68 3.72 5.51
N ASN A 104 6.42 3.93 5.92
CA ASN A 104 5.86 3.18 7.05
C ASN A 104 5.83 1.66 6.80
N PHE A 105 5.58 1.19 5.58
CA PHE A 105 5.70 -0.23 5.24
C PHE A 105 7.15 -0.73 5.30
N LEU A 106 8.14 0.07 4.90
CA LEU A 106 9.56 -0.30 5.08
C LEU A 106 9.92 -0.45 6.57
N LEU A 107 9.40 0.44 7.43
CA LEU A 107 9.60 0.33 8.88
C LEU A 107 8.92 -0.90 9.51
N LEU A 108 7.91 -1.46 8.84
CA LEU A 108 7.22 -2.70 9.23
C LEU A 108 7.80 -3.93 8.52
N GLU A 109 9.00 -3.82 7.93
CA GLU A 109 9.67 -4.90 7.17
C GLU A 109 8.83 -5.45 6.00
N ALA A 110 7.89 -4.64 5.51
CA ALA A 110 7.02 -4.96 4.38
C ALA A 110 7.59 -4.35 3.08
N GLU A 111 8.81 -4.75 2.73
CA GLU A 111 9.56 -4.21 1.58
C GLU A 111 8.79 -4.30 0.26
N PHE A 112 8.20 -5.47 -0.03
CA PHE A 112 7.47 -5.69 -1.27
C PHE A 112 6.28 -4.75 -1.36
N MET A 113 5.51 -4.64 -0.27
CA MET A 113 4.34 -3.76 -0.22
C MET A 113 4.72 -2.29 -0.36
N ALA A 114 5.84 -1.87 0.23
CA ALA A 114 6.35 -0.51 0.09
C ALA A 114 6.69 -0.19 -1.38
N PHE A 115 7.48 -1.03 -2.04
CA PHE A 115 7.86 -0.81 -3.45
C PHE A 115 6.69 -0.98 -4.41
N ALA A 116 5.79 -1.93 -4.18
CA ALA A 116 4.57 -2.09 -4.97
C ALA A 116 3.69 -0.83 -4.87
N LEU A 117 3.55 -0.25 -3.67
CA LEU A 117 2.82 0.99 -3.46
C LEU A 117 3.47 2.16 -4.22
N LEU A 118 4.80 2.25 -4.24
CA LEU A 118 5.51 3.28 -4.99
C LEU A 118 5.43 3.10 -6.51
N ILE A 119 5.69 1.90 -7.03
CA ILE A 119 5.75 1.66 -8.47
C ILE A 119 4.34 1.71 -9.08
N VAL A 120 3.36 1.05 -8.45
CA VAL A 120 2.00 0.93 -9.00
C VAL A 120 1.18 2.18 -8.68
N TYR A 121 1.06 2.55 -7.39
CA TYR A 121 0.16 3.65 -7.02
C TYR A 121 0.78 5.02 -7.26
N ALA A 122 1.97 5.30 -6.71
CA ALA A 122 2.62 6.61 -6.94
C ALA A 122 3.16 6.77 -8.37
N GLY A 123 3.71 5.70 -8.95
CA GLY A 123 4.30 5.68 -10.28
C GLY A 123 3.23 5.66 -11.36
N ALA A 124 2.64 4.49 -11.64
CA ALA A 124 1.73 4.34 -12.78
C ALA A 124 0.40 5.08 -12.57
N ILE A 125 -0.37 4.74 -11.53
CA ILE A 125 -1.76 5.20 -11.39
C ILE A 125 -1.79 6.72 -11.16
N LEU A 126 -1.01 7.24 -10.21
CA LEU A 126 -1.06 8.65 -9.86
C LEU A 126 -0.49 9.57 -10.93
N ILE A 127 0.60 9.19 -11.59
CA ILE A 127 1.15 10.02 -12.68
C ILE A 127 0.19 10.02 -13.87
N THR A 128 -0.39 8.86 -14.24
CA THR A 128 -1.43 8.82 -15.28
C THR A 128 -2.63 9.68 -14.91
N TYR A 129 -3.10 9.61 -13.66
CA TYR A 129 -4.21 10.43 -13.18
C TYR A 129 -3.86 11.93 -13.19
N LEU A 130 -2.67 12.31 -12.76
CA LEU A 130 -2.16 13.68 -12.80
C LEU A 130 -2.11 14.22 -14.24
N PHE A 131 -1.61 13.43 -15.17
CA PHE A 131 -1.55 13.78 -16.59
C PHE A 131 -2.96 14.03 -17.15
N VAL A 132 -3.89 13.10 -16.89
CA VAL A 132 -5.29 13.22 -17.32
C VAL A 132 -5.98 14.45 -16.70
N LEU A 133 -5.79 14.68 -15.40
CA LEU A 133 -6.33 15.86 -14.72
C LEU A 133 -5.80 17.16 -15.34
N MET A 134 -4.50 17.23 -15.63
CA MET A 134 -3.88 18.44 -16.16
C MET A 134 -4.40 18.76 -17.58
N LEU A 135 -4.52 17.74 -18.45
CA LEU A 135 -5.10 17.90 -19.78
C LEU A 135 -6.58 18.34 -19.71
N ALA A 136 -7.37 17.75 -18.81
CA ALA A 136 -8.77 18.12 -18.64
C ALA A 136 -8.94 19.59 -18.21
N GLN A 137 -8.09 20.07 -17.29
CA GLN A 137 -8.17 21.44 -16.78
C GLN A 137 -7.75 22.50 -17.81
N GLN A 138 -6.85 22.17 -18.74
CA GLN A 138 -6.41 23.09 -19.80
C GLN A 138 -7.44 23.28 -20.93
N SER A 139 -8.50 22.47 -20.98
CA SER A 139 -9.58 22.58 -21.98
C SER A 139 -10.67 23.61 -21.64
N GLY A 140 -10.55 24.30 -20.50
CA GLY A 140 -11.43 25.40 -20.10
C GLY A 140 -10.92 26.75 -20.59
N ASP A 141 -11.20 27.10 -21.84
CA ASP A 141 -10.88 28.43 -22.39
C ASP A 141 -11.63 29.53 -21.61
N HIS A 142 -10.88 30.35 -20.86
CA HIS A 142 -11.40 31.43 -20.04
C HIS A 142 -11.99 32.60 -20.86
N ALA A 143 -11.90 32.54 -22.19
CA ALA A 143 -12.33 33.62 -23.08
C ALA A 143 -13.79 33.50 -23.58
N THR A 144 -14.43 32.33 -23.50
CA THR A 144 -15.77 32.10 -24.10
C THR A 144 -16.86 31.59 -23.15
N ARG A 145 -16.52 31.16 -21.94
CA ARG A 145 -17.51 30.86 -20.88
C ARG A 145 -17.62 32.04 -19.92
N GLY A 146 -18.44 33.03 -20.30
CA GLY A 146 -18.88 34.07 -19.37
C GLY A 146 -19.54 33.45 -18.14
N GLU A 147 -19.03 33.79 -16.96
CA GLU A 147 -19.67 33.79 -15.63
C GLU A 147 -20.35 32.51 -15.07
N GLU A 148 -20.60 31.46 -15.84
CA GLU A 148 -21.11 30.18 -15.32
C GLU A 148 -19.96 29.20 -15.04
N SER A 149 -19.05 29.59 -14.14
CA SER A 149 -18.31 28.59 -13.37
C SER A 149 -19.35 27.78 -12.60
N ALA A 150 -19.77 26.62 -13.10
CA ALA A 150 -20.77 25.73 -12.53
C ALA A 150 -20.76 25.80 -10.98
N TRP A 151 -21.67 26.60 -10.43
CA TRP A 151 -21.76 26.93 -9.00
C TRP A 151 -21.97 25.70 -8.13
N TYR A 152 -22.33 24.57 -8.76
CA TYR A 152 -22.71 23.32 -8.11
C TYR A 152 -21.58 22.47 -7.53
N ASP A 153 -20.31 22.82 -7.75
CA ASP A 153 -19.17 21.93 -7.42
C ASP A 153 -18.13 22.53 -6.44
N ARG A 154 -18.39 23.72 -5.89
CA ARG A 154 -17.47 24.39 -4.94
C ARG A 154 -17.85 24.23 -3.48
N THR A 155 -19.11 23.92 -3.19
CA THR A 155 -19.59 23.69 -1.82
C THR A 155 -20.13 22.27 -1.71
N PRO A 156 -19.67 21.46 -0.74
CA PRO A 156 -20.24 20.16 -0.49
C PRO A 156 -21.75 20.28 -0.25
N ARG A 157 -22.55 19.35 -0.80
CA ARG A 157 -24.01 19.36 -0.63
C ARG A 157 -24.41 19.14 0.83
N GLU A 158 -23.75 18.21 1.51
CA GLU A 158 -24.04 17.83 2.91
C GLU A 158 -22.74 17.63 3.74
N PRO A 159 -21.98 18.70 3.99
CA PRO A 159 -20.69 18.61 4.68
C PRO A 159 -20.83 18.13 6.14
N VAL A 160 -21.91 18.52 6.81
CA VAL A 160 -22.17 18.13 8.20
C VAL A 160 -22.45 16.63 8.30
N ALA A 161 -23.30 16.08 7.43
CA ALA A 161 -23.62 14.66 7.43
C ALA A 161 -22.37 13.80 7.14
N ALA A 162 -21.56 14.20 6.16
CA ALA A 162 -20.30 13.53 5.84
C ALA A 162 -19.32 13.50 7.02
N LEU A 163 -19.19 14.61 7.75
CA LEU A 163 -18.31 14.69 8.92
C LEU A 163 -18.83 13.89 10.11
N LEU A 164 -20.13 13.93 10.38
CA LEU A 164 -20.74 13.12 11.43
C LEU A 164 -20.53 11.63 11.14
N LEU A 165 -20.76 11.20 9.90
CA LEU A 165 -20.51 9.82 9.49
C LEU A 165 -19.03 9.45 9.64
N ALA A 166 -18.12 10.30 9.17
CA ALA A 166 -16.68 10.07 9.30
C ALA A 166 -16.24 9.97 10.77
N PHE A 167 -16.76 10.83 11.64
CA PHE A 167 -16.50 10.79 13.07
C PHE A 167 -17.05 9.50 13.72
N VAL A 168 -18.27 9.09 13.38
CA VAL A 168 -18.87 7.85 13.89
C VAL A 168 -18.07 6.63 13.45
N VAL A 169 -17.66 6.55 12.18
CA VAL A 169 -16.82 5.46 11.67
C VAL A 169 -15.45 5.46 12.36
N LEU A 170 -14.82 6.63 12.51
CA LEU A 170 -13.53 6.74 13.20
C LEU A 170 -13.66 6.34 14.68
N ALA A 171 -14.72 6.74 15.37
CA ALA A 171 -14.96 6.39 16.75
C ALA A 171 -15.23 4.88 16.92
N ALA A 172 -16.08 4.31 16.08
CA ALA A 172 -16.40 2.88 16.11
C ALA A 172 -15.18 2.00 15.81
N THR A 173 -14.36 2.37 14.82
CA THR A 173 -13.13 1.65 14.50
C THR A 173 -12.07 1.82 15.59
N SER A 174 -11.94 3.02 16.17
CA SER A 174 -11.02 3.26 17.28
C SER A 174 -11.42 2.48 18.55
N ASP A 175 -12.70 2.40 18.87
CA ASP A 175 -13.19 1.59 19.98
C ASP A 175 -12.99 0.09 19.71
N ALA A 176 -13.23 -0.36 18.48
CA ALA A 176 -12.98 -1.75 18.09
C ALA A 176 -11.50 -2.14 18.18
N LEU A 177 -10.59 -1.21 17.87
CA LEU A 177 -9.13 -1.41 17.90
C LEU A 177 -8.52 -1.24 19.29
N PHE A 178 -9.00 -0.29 20.09
CA PHE A 178 -8.36 0.14 21.36
C PHE A 178 -9.23 -0.04 22.60
N GLY A 179 -10.42 -0.65 22.47
CA GLY A 179 -11.33 -0.95 23.58
C GLY A 179 -10.66 -1.79 24.66
N ARG A 180 -10.65 -1.27 25.89
CA ARG A 180 -9.78 -1.70 27.00
C ARG A 180 -10.08 -3.04 27.67
N ASP A 181 -11.15 -3.73 27.32
CA ASP A 181 -11.68 -4.84 28.15
C ASP A 181 -11.65 -6.22 27.50
N ARG A 182 -10.85 -6.41 26.44
CA ARG A 182 -10.50 -7.77 26.01
C ARG A 182 -9.10 -8.02 26.56
N GLY A 183 -8.94 -9.01 27.46
CA GLY A 183 -7.66 -9.46 28.01
C GLY A 183 -6.67 -10.03 26.98
N THR A 184 -6.70 -9.46 25.78
CA THR A 184 -5.76 -9.62 24.68
C THR A 184 -4.88 -8.39 24.69
N GLU A 185 -3.96 -8.28 25.64
CA GLU A 185 -2.77 -7.47 25.39
C GLU A 185 -2.19 -8.02 24.07
N TRP A 186 -2.20 -7.21 23.01
CA TRP A 186 -1.49 -7.52 21.77
C TRP A 186 0.00 -7.31 22.01
N GLU A 187 0.51 -7.95 23.06
CA GLU A 187 1.92 -8.14 23.24
C GLU A 187 2.31 -9.27 22.28
N ALA A 188 3.42 -9.11 21.59
CA ALA A 188 4.01 -10.19 20.82
C ALA A 188 4.45 -11.28 21.81
N SER A 189 3.50 -12.13 22.22
CA SER A 189 3.77 -13.23 23.13
C SER A 189 4.91 -14.04 22.54
N PRO A 190 5.86 -14.55 23.34
CA PRO A 190 6.90 -15.46 22.85
C PRO A 190 6.33 -16.60 21.99
N ALA A 191 5.09 -17.03 22.26
CA ALA A 191 4.38 -18.00 21.44
C ALA A 191 4.00 -17.49 20.04
N MET A 192 3.65 -16.22 19.87
CA MET A 192 3.36 -15.61 18.57
C MET A 192 4.62 -15.48 17.71
N THR A 193 5.71 -14.96 18.28
CA THR A 193 7.01 -14.85 17.59
C THR A 193 7.53 -16.23 17.18
N SER A 194 7.46 -17.20 18.08
CA SER A 194 7.84 -18.58 17.77
C SER A 194 7.00 -19.19 16.63
N ARG A 195 5.68 -18.96 16.63
CA ARG A 195 4.80 -19.39 15.53
C ARG A 195 5.14 -18.70 14.20
N ALA A 196 5.45 -17.40 14.23
CA ALA A 196 5.83 -16.64 13.04
C ALA A 196 7.13 -17.18 12.44
N ASN A 197 8.16 -17.40 13.26
CA ASN A 197 9.43 -17.94 12.80
C ASN A 197 9.29 -19.39 12.30
N THR A 198 8.51 -20.21 13.01
CA THR A 198 8.22 -21.59 12.57
C THR A 198 7.56 -21.60 11.19
N ARG A 199 6.62 -20.70 10.92
CA ARG A 199 5.99 -20.57 9.59
C ARG A 199 6.99 -20.14 8.52
N ALA A 200 7.93 -19.25 8.84
CA ALA A 200 8.97 -18.84 7.90
C ALA A 200 9.85 -20.04 7.50
N TRP A 201 10.24 -20.87 8.47
CA TRP A 201 11.00 -22.10 8.19
C TRP A 201 10.19 -23.13 7.41
N GLN A 202 8.91 -23.30 7.70
CA GLN A 202 8.03 -24.18 6.93
C GLN A 202 7.97 -23.75 5.45
N ARG A 203 7.82 -22.44 5.19
CA ARG A 203 7.86 -21.92 3.81
C ARG A 203 9.20 -22.16 3.12
N LEU A 204 10.32 -22.13 3.86
CA LEU A 204 11.62 -22.44 3.28
C LEU A 204 11.72 -23.92 2.86
N ASP A 205 11.14 -24.84 3.64
CA ASP A 205 11.07 -26.26 3.26
C ASP A 205 10.23 -26.47 1.98
N ASP A 206 9.18 -25.68 1.77
CA ASP A 206 8.40 -25.69 0.52
C ASP A 206 9.19 -25.14 -0.68
N MET A 207 10.33 -24.48 -0.46
CA MET A 207 11.21 -23.91 -1.48
C MET A 207 12.55 -24.68 -1.57
N PRO A 208 12.59 -25.91 -2.12
CA PRO A 208 13.78 -26.76 -2.05
C PRO A 208 15.02 -26.18 -2.73
N GLY A 209 14.85 -25.41 -3.81
CA GLY A 209 15.96 -24.74 -4.48
C GLY A 209 16.60 -23.65 -3.61
N LEU A 210 15.78 -22.86 -2.92
CA LEU A 210 16.25 -21.81 -2.01
C LEU A 210 16.85 -22.41 -0.74
N LEU A 211 16.21 -23.42 -0.15
CA LEU A 211 16.73 -24.15 1.00
C LEU A 211 18.13 -24.72 0.72
N LEU A 212 18.31 -25.36 -0.45
CA LEU A 212 19.60 -25.89 -0.83
C LEU A 212 20.65 -24.79 -1.03
N ALA A 213 20.27 -23.66 -1.62
CA ALA A 213 21.18 -22.52 -1.80
C ALA A 213 21.66 -21.96 -0.46
N GLN A 214 20.74 -21.74 0.48
CA GLN A 214 21.05 -21.26 1.84
C GLN A 214 21.94 -22.25 2.59
N ALA A 215 21.61 -23.55 2.52
CA ALA A 215 22.41 -24.58 3.19
C ALA A 215 23.80 -24.76 2.56
N LYS A 216 23.93 -24.57 1.23
CA LYS A 216 25.24 -24.54 0.55
C LYS A 216 26.09 -23.37 1.00
N GLU A 217 25.49 -22.18 1.13
CA GLU A 217 26.21 -20.98 1.55
C GLU A 217 26.80 -21.15 2.96
N VAL A 218 25.99 -21.60 3.91
CA VAL A 218 26.45 -21.82 5.30
C VAL A 218 27.40 -23.01 5.40
N GLY A 219 27.07 -24.14 4.76
CA GLY A 219 27.86 -25.36 4.81
C GLY A 219 29.25 -25.20 4.18
N ALA A 220 29.34 -24.51 3.04
CA ALA A 220 30.61 -24.25 2.36
C ALA A 220 31.47 -23.20 3.08
N ALA A 221 30.88 -22.33 3.89
CA ALA A 221 31.61 -21.38 4.74
C ALA A 221 32.12 -22.04 6.04
N ALA A 222 31.42 -23.07 6.54
CA ALA A 222 31.81 -23.83 7.73
C ALA A 222 32.91 -24.87 7.44
N ASP A 223 32.91 -25.48 6.25
CA ASP A 223 34.00 -26.33 5.77
C ASP A 223 35.18 -25.50 5.21
N ASP A 224 36.38 -26.08 5.14
CA ASP A 224 37.58 -25.45 4.58
C ASP A 224 37.36 -24.97 3.12
N PRO A 225 37.91 -23.83 2.67
CA PRO A 225 37.80 -23.34 1.28
C PRO A 225 38.09 -24.36 0.16
N SER A 226 38.84 -25.43 0.45
CA SER A 226 39.08 -26.56 -0.46
C SER A 226 37.83 -27.46 -0.70
N ALA A 227 36.87 -27.47 0.23
CA ALA A 227 35.65 -28.27 0.15
C ALA A 227 34.52 -27.61 -0.69
N LYS A 228 34.73 -26.37 -1.17
CA LYS A 228 33.73 -25.66 -2.00
C LYS A 228 33.29 -26.46 -3.23
N ASP A 229 34.21 -27.21 -3.83
CA ASP A 229 33.91 -28.04 -5.00
C ASP A 229 32.96 -29.20 -4.68
N ALA A 230 33.06 -29.78 -3.48
CA ALA A 230 32.14 -30.83 -3.03
C ALA A 230 30.72 -30.28 -2.83
N TRP A 231 30.61 -29.04 -2.34
CA TRP A 231 29.32 -28.37 -2.11
C TRP A 231 28.59 -27.97 -3.40
N ASN A 232 29.30 -27.82 -4.52
CA ASN A 232 28.68 -27.51 -5.82
C ASN A 232 27.63 -28.58 -6.21
N ASN A 233 27.95 -29.85 -5.97
CA ASN A 233 27.09 -30.99 -6.30
C ASN A 233 26.17 -31.42 -5.15
N ALA A 234 26.15 -30.67 -4.05
CA ALA A 234 25.33 -31.03 -2.89
C ALA A 234 23.84 -31.01 -3.23
N GLN A 235 23.10 -31.94 -2.61
CA GLN A 235 21.65 -32.13 -2.77
C GLN A 235 20.97 -32.13 -1.41
N LEU A 236 19.67 -31.86 -1.37
CA LEU A 236 18.92 -32.00 -0.12
C LEU A 236 18.91 -33.47 0.33
N GLY A 237 19.33 -33.68 1.57
CA GLY A 237 19.26 -34.95 2.27
C GLY A 237 18.00 -35.04 3.12
N VAL A 238 17.87 -36.17 3.82
CA VAL A 238 16.81 -36.41 4.79
C VAL A 238 17.47 -36.75 6.11
N GLY A 239 17.07 -36.04 7.17
CA GLY A 239 17.57 -36.25 8.51
C GLY A 239 16.96 -37.45 9.24
N PRO A 240 17.36 -37.68 10.50
CA PRO A 240 16.84 -38.74 11.36
C PRO A 240 15.32 -38.69 11.53
N GLY A 241 14.71 -37.50 11.49
CA GLY A 241 13.26 -37.31 11.59
C GLY A 241 12.48 -37.52 10.28
N GLY A 242 13.12 -37.98 9.21
CA GLY A 242 12.47 -38.17 7.90
C GLY A 242 12.14 -36.86 7.17
N LYS A 243 12.69 -35.73 7.64
CA LYS A 243 12.46 -34.40 7.08
C LYS A 243 13.75 -33.82 6.49
N ARG A 244 13.61 -32.92 5.52
CA ARG A 244 14.73 -32.18 4.92
C ARG A 244 15.17 -31.01 5.82
N LEU A 245 14.21 -30.43 6.53
CA LEU A 245 14.40 -29.35 7.48
C LEU A 245 13.79 -29.73 8.84
N GLU A 246 14.57 -29.56 9.91
CA GLU A 246 14.12 -29.75 11.29
C GLU A 246 14.22 -28.42 12.04
N ILE A 247 13.10 -27.95 12.62
CA ILE A 247 13.02 -26.63 13.24
C ILE A 247 13.33 -26.76 14.73
N ALA A 248 14.24 -25.92 15.25
CA ALA A 248 14.59 -25.92 16.66
C ALA A 248 13.41 -25.43 17.54
N PRO A 249 13.30 -25.90 18.80
CA PRO A 249 12.34 -25.35 19.75
C PRO A 249 12.47 -23.84 19.87
N GLY A 250 11.36 -23.11 19.78
CA GLY A 250 11.37 -21.63 19.75
C GLY A 250 11.40 -21.03 18.35
N GLY A 251 11.81 -21.79 17.33
CA GLY A 251 11.74 -21.38 15.92
C GLY A 251 12.82 -20.39 15.48
N GLU A 252 13.82 -20.08 16.31
CA GLU A 252 14.89 -19.13 15.95
C GLU A 252 15.91 -19.71 14.95
N ARG A 253 16.05 -21.04 14.93
CA ARG A 253 17.00 -21.77 14.08
C ARG A 253 16.33 -22.98 13.46
N ALA A 254 16.87 -23.44 12.33
CA ALA A 254 16.48 -24.70 11.71
C ALA A 254 17.71 -25.44 11.16
N THR A 255 17.68 -26.77 11.18
CA THR A 255 18.74 -27.63 10.66
C THR A 255 18.30 -28.20 9.32
N ALA A 256 19.02 -27.84 8.26
CA ALA A 256 18.85 -28.41 6.93
C ALA A 256 19.77 -29.62 6.77
N TRP A 257 19.24 -30.72 6.26
CA TRP A 257 20.03 -31.91 5.99
C TRP A 257 20.48 -31.88 4.53
N VAL A 258 21.80 -31.89 4.30
CA VAL A 258 22.38 -31.82 2.96
C VAL A 258 23.27 -33.02 2.71
N ARG A 259 23.06 -33.69 1.59
CA ARG A 259 23.94 -34.73 1.08
C ARG A 259 25.07 -34.10 0.27
N VAL A 260 26.29 -34.24 0.76
CA VAL A 260 27.53 -33.83 0.09
C VAL A 260 28.31 -35.11 -0.20
N GLU A 261 28.53 -35.37 -1.48
CA GLU A 261 29.07 -36.66 -1.95
C GLU A 261 28.23 -37.82 -1.39
N ASP A 262 28.82 -38.70 -0.57
CA ASP A 262 28.15 -39.85 0.05
C ASP A 262 27.71 -39.61 1.50
N THR A 263 27.95 -38.41 2.03
CA THR A 263 27.70 -38.09 3.44
C THR A 263 26.53 -37.13 3.60
N VAL A 264 25.63 -37.40 4.53
CA VAL A 264 24.56 -36.47 4.92
C VAL A 264 25.06 -35.65 6.11
N LYS A 265 25.24 -34.36 5.90
CA LYS A 265 25.70 -33.40 6.91
C LYS A 265 24.53 -32.52 7.39
N PRO A 266 24.43 -32.23 8.71
CA PRO A 266 23.53 -31.20 9.22
C PRO A 266 24.12 -29.80 8.98
N VAL A 267 23.30 -28.87 8.49
CA VAL A 267 23.65 -27.45 8.34
C VAL A 267 22.68 -26.62 9.18
N GLU A 268 23.20 -25.90 10.17
CA GLU A 268 22.38 -25.00 10.99
C GLU A 268 22.16 -23.66 10.29
N LEU A 269 20.91 -23.31 10.06
CA LEU A 269 20.46 -22.04 9.51
C LEU A 269 19.97 -21.13 10.64
N GLY A 270 20.57 -19.94 10.74
CA GLY A 270 20.10 -18.85 11.60
C GLY A 270 18.99 -18.04 10.94
N GLY A 271 18.25 -17.24 11.72
CA GLY A 271 17.10 -16.44 11.26
C GLY A 271 17.34 -15.59 10.00
N ASP A 272 18.57 -15.13 9.78
CA ASP A 272 18.96 -14.36 8.59
C ASP A 272 18.84 -15.14 7.26
N HIS A 273 18.78 -16.48 7.33
CA HIS A 273 18.62 -17.37 6.18
C HIS A 273 17.17 -17.77 5.93
N ALA A 274 16.22 -17.25 6.73
CA ALA A 274 14.81 -17.41 6.45
C ALA A 274 14.44 -16.69 5.13
N PRO A 275 13.36 -17.10 4.44
CA PRO A 275 12.97 -16.47 3.18
C PRO A 275 12.69 -14.98 3.40
N VAL A 276 13.28 -14.12 2.57
CA VAL A 276 12.97 -12.69 2.59
C VAL A 276 11.51 -12.47 2.20
N ASN A 277 10.94 -11.33 2.61
CA ASN A 277 9.51 -11.03 2.43
C ASN A 277 9.07 -11.18 0.96
N SER A 278 9.87 -10.66 0.02
CA SER A 278 9.62 -10.77 -1.42
C SER A 278 9.59 -12.23 -1.93
N GLN A 279 10.49 -13.10 -1.45
CA GLN A 279 10.50 -14.52 -1.79
C GLN A 279 9.27 -15.25 -1.20
N ALA A 280 8.96 -14.96 0.08
CA ALA A 280 7.81 -15.54 0.76
C ALA A 280 6.50 -15.19 0.06
N LEU A 281 6.34 -13.93 -0.36
CA LEU A 281 5.16 -13.49 -1.08
C LEU A 281 5.09 -14.09 -2.49
N GLY A 282 6.21 -14.13 -3.22
CA GLY A 282 6.27 -14.74 -4.55
C GLY A 282 5.83 -16.21 -4.53
N HIS A 283 6.31 -16.97 -3.54
CA HIS A 283 5.87 -18.34 -3.32
C HIS A 283 4.37 -18.41 -2.98
N ALA A 284 3.90 -17.59 -2.02
CA ALA A 284 2.49 -17.59 -1.61
C ALA A 284 1.54 -17.27 -2.78
N LEU A 285 1.89 -16.32 -3.65
CA LEU A 285 1.06 -15.96 -4.81
C LEU A 285 0.86 -17.13 -5.77
N VAL A 286 1.87 -17.98 -5.95
CA VAL A 286 1.82 -19.12 -6.87
C VAL A 286 1.26 -20.37 -6.20
N ALA A 287 1.67 -20.66 -4.96
CA ALA A 287 1.32 -21.88 -4.25
C ALA A 287 -0.05 -21.80 -3.56
N GLU A 288 -0.38 -20.65 -2.96
CA GLU A 288 -1.61 -20.46 -2.18
C GLU A 288 -2.70 -19.71 -2.97
N PHE A 289 -2.31 -18.76 -3.84
CA PHE A 289 -3.26 -17.86 -4.53
C PHE A 289 -3.22 -17.91 -6.08
N PRO A 290 -3.08 -19.07 -6.74
CA PRO A 290 -2.95 -19.13 -8.20
C PRO A 290 -4.19 -18.57 -8.92
N VAL A 291 -5.39 -18.85 -8.40
CA VAL A 291 -6.65 -18.38 -9.00
C VAL A 291 -6.77 -16.86 -8.93
N SER A 292 -6.36 -16.25 -7.83
CA SER A 292 -6.39 -14.79 -7.67
C SER A 292 -5.42 -14.11 -8.64
N LEU A 293 -4.26 -14.72 -8.89
CA LEU A 293 -3.26 -14.23 -9.84
C LEU A 293 -3.81 -14.25 -11.29
N GLU A 294 -4.39 -15.37 -11.71
CA GLU A 294 -5.02 -15.52 -13.03
C GLU A 294 -6.18 -14.54 -13.21
N LEU A 295 -7.06 -14.42 -12.20
CA LEU A 295 -8.19 -13.50 -12.23
C LEU A 295 -7.74 -12.04 -12.34
N ALA A 296 -6.68 -11.65 -11.63
CA ALA A 296 -6.11 -10.31 -11.75
C ALA A 296 -5.63 -10.02 -13.18
N GLY A 297 -4.97 -10.99 -13.83
CA GLY A 297 -4.56 -10.88 -15.23
C GLY A 297 -5.74 -10.69 -16.19
N VAL A 298 -6.80 -11.48 -16.03
CA VAL A 298 -8.03 -11.35 -16.83
C VAL A 298 -8.71 -10.00 -16.61
N ILE A 299 -8.79 -9.52 -15.37
CA ILE A 299 -9.37 -8.21 -15.05
C ILE A 299 -8.56 -7.09 -15.71
N LEU A 300 -7.23 -7.15 -15.65
CA LEU A 300 -6.36 -6.15 -16.30
C LEU A 300 -6.53 -6.13 -17.82
N LEU A 301 -6.65 -7.31 -18.45
CA LEU A 301 -6.90 -7.42 -19.89
C LEU A 301 -8.26 -6.82 -20.27
N MET A 302 -9.31 -7.15 -19.52
CA MET A 302 -10.66 -6.60 -19.74
C MET A 302 -10.69 -5.08 -19.52
N ALA A 303 -10.00 -4.58 -18.50
CA ALA A 303 -9.88 -3.15 -18.23
C ALA A 303 -9.17 -2.42 -19.38
N LEU A 304 -8.08 -2.99 -19.92
CA LEU A 304 -7.36 -2.43 -21.07
C LEU A 304 -8.26 -2.38 -22.31
N PHE A 305 -8.94 -3.47 -22.64
CA PHE A 305 -9.87 -3.50 -23.77
C PHE A 305 -11.00 -2.47 -23.62
N GLY A 306 -11.61 -2.40 -22.43
CA GLY A 306 -12.65 -1.43 -22.12
C GLY A 306 -12.16 0.01 -22.25
N ALA A 307 -10.98 0.33 -21.73
CA ALA A 307 -10.38 1.66 -21.82
C ALA A 307 -10.10 2.07 -23.29
N VAL A 308 -9.56 1.16 -24.10
CA VAL A 308 -9.24 1.41 -25.52
C VAL A 308 -10.51 1.62 -26.34
N VAL A 309 -11.51 0.77 -26.18
CA VAL A 309 -12.79 0.89 -26.90
C VAL A 309 -13.50 2.19 -26.54
N LEU A 310 -13.49 2.58 -25.25
CA LEU A 310 -14.10 3.83 -24.80
C LEU A 310 -13.36 5.05 -25.35
N ALA A 311 -12.01 5.05 -25.30
CA ALA A 311 -11.20 6.14 -25.83
C ALA A 311 -11.41 6.33 -27.33
N ARG A 312 -11.49 5.23 -28.10
CA ARG A 312 -11.75 5.30 -29.54
C ARG A 312 -13.14 5.86 -29.85
N ARG A 313 -14.18 5.43 -29.13
CA ARG A 313 -15.54 5.97 -29.32
C ARG A 313 -15.60 7.48 -29.07
N GLN A 314 -14.89 8.00 -28.08
CA GLN A 314 -14.84 9.44 -27.82
C GLN A 314 -14.21 10.22 -28.98
N MET A 315 -13.17 9.66 -29.61
CA MET A 315 -12.55 10.26 -30.80
C MET A 315 -13.50 10.27 -32.00
N GLU A 316 -14.19 9.15 -32.27
CA GLU A 316 -15.17 9.06 -33.37
C GLU A 316 -16.31 10.08 -33.20
N MET A 317 -16.87 10.21 -31.98
CA MET A 317 -17.92 11.21 -31.70
C MET A 317 -17.41 12.64 -31.88
N ALA A 318 -16.20 12.95 -31.40
CA ALA A 318 -15.60 14.27 -31.56
C ALA A 318 -15.32 14.63 -33.03
N GLU A 319 -14.95 13.65 -33.85
CA GLU A 319 -14.77 13.83 -35.30
C GLU A 319 -16.11 14.03 -36.01
N ASP A 320 -17.15 13.27 -35.65
CA ASP A 320 -18.51 13.44 -36.20
C ASP A 320 -19.09 14.83 -35.85
N GLU A 321 -18.84 15.35 -34.65
CA GLU A 321 -19.22 16.72 -34.28
C GLU A 321 -18.52 17.77 -35.15
N ARG A 322 -17.20 17.60 -35.39
CA ARG A 322 -16.43 18.48 -36.28
C ARG A 322 -16.90 18.40 -37.73
N ARG A 323 -17.21 17.20 -38.23
CA ARG A 323 -17.76 16.97 -39.58
C ARG A 323 -19.14 17.61 -39.73
N ALA A 324 -20.02 17.43 -38.74
CA ALA A 324 -21.33 18.06 -38.72
C ALA A 324 -21.22 19.59 -38.74
N ALA A 325 -20.29 20.17 -37.96
CA ALA A 325 -20.00 21.61 -38.00
C ALA A 325 -19.47 22.09 -39.37
N ALA A 326 -18.78 21.22 -40.11
CA ALA A 326 -18.29 21.47 -41.46
C ALA A 326 -19.31 21.11 -42.58
N GLY A 327 -20.51 20.64 -42.24
CA GLY A 327 -21.54 20.23 -43.20
C GLY A 327 -21.26 18.91 -43.94
N LEU A 328 -20.33 18.09 -43.44
CA LEU A 328 -19.99 16.77 -43.99
C LEU A 328 -20.84 15.65 -43.36
N PRO A 329 -21.11 14.55 -44.07
CA PRO A 329 -21.81 13.39 -43.51
C PRO A 329 -21.03 12.76 -42.35
N ARG A 330 -21.76 12.15 -41.41
CA ARG A 330 -21.14 11.39 -40.31
C ARG A 330 -20.39 10.17 -40.87
N ILE A 331 -19.34 9.75 -40.18
CA ILE A 331 -18.49 8.62 -40.59
C ILE A 331 -19.33 7.35 -40.77
N GLY A 332 -20.34 7.14 -39.90
CA GLY A 332 -21.24 5.99 -39.98
C GLY A 332 -22.08 5.92 -41.26
N ASP A 333 -22.46 7.07 -41.82
CA ASP A 333 -23.36 7.14 -42.98
C ASP A 333 -22.59 6.85 -44.29
N GLU A 334 -21.33 7.28 -44.41
CA GLU A 334 -20.46 6.97 -45.55
C GLU A 334 -20.15 5.47 -45.64
N LEU A 335 -19.91 4.82 -44.49
CA LEU A 335 -19.64 3.38 -44.43
C LEU A 335 -20.85 2.54 -44.84
N GLN A 336 -22.07 3.01 -44.57
CA GLN A 336 -23.29 2.35 -45.02
C GLN A 336 -23.56 2.59 -46.51
N ALA A 337 -23.35 3.82 -47.00
CA ALA A 337 -23.46 4.14 -48.43
C ALA A 337 -22.49 3.33 -49.31
N GLY A 338 -21.25 3.11 -48.83
CA GLY A 338 -20.26 2.27 -49.53
C GLY A 338 -20.57 0.76 -49.51
N ARG A 339 -21.29 0.25 -48.50
CA ARG A 339 -21.72 -1.17 -48.43
C ARG A 339 -22.98 -1.45 -49.24
N GLY A 340 -23.88 -0.48 -49.39
CA GLY A 340 -25.11 -0.62 -50.19
C GLY A 340 -24.89 -0.62 -51.70
N GLY A 341 -23.73 -0.16 -52.19
CA GLY A 341 -23.39 -0.10 -53.62
C GLY A 341 -22.64 -1.32 -54.17
N ALA A 342 -22.37 -2.34 -53.36
CA ALA A 342 -21.60 -3.53 -53.73
C ALA A 342 -22.42 -4.84 -53.76
N ALA A 343 -23.76 -4.74 -53.74
CA ALA A 343 -24.70 -5.85 -53.95
C ALA A 343 -25.45 -5.64 -55.27
#